data_AF-A0A2V8GM58-F1
#
_entry.id   AF-A0A2V8GM58-F1
#
_cell.length_a   1.000
_cell.length_b   1.000
_cell.length_c   1.000
_cell.angle_alpha   90.00
_cell.angle_beta   90.00
_cell.angle_gamma   90.00
#
_symmetry.space_group_name_H-M   'P 1'
#
loop_
_entity.id
_entity.type
_entity.pdbx_description
1 polymer ?
#
loop_
_entity_poly.entity_id
_entity_poly.type
_entity_poly.pdbx_seq_one_letter_code
_entity_poly.pdbx_strand_id
1 'polypeptide(L)'
;MWRVGWVNHQLATNPLHLFDANIFYPERLTLTLSDPVILPAVTIAPLLALGVNPIVAYNILFLSGFWLSGIATYLLVERLTGSARAAFIAGLAYACYAYRFEHYSHLELQMTQWMPFGLLALHLLLGRDSGSGIRDSTPESRVPSPARYVLALALASVAQLYSSMYYAVFFLVYAAAIG
;
A
#
# COMPACT_ATOMS: atom_id res chain seq x y z
N MET A 1 2.15 3.15 -17.41
CA MET A 1 1.58 2.33 -18.51
C MET A 1 2.50 1.16 -18.88
N TRP A 2 3.72 1.39 -19.40
CA TRP A 2 4.58 0.30 -19.89
C TRP A 2 4.89 -0.78 -18.83
N ARG A 3 5.26 -0.38 -17.60
CA ARG A 3 5.58 -1.31 -16.50
C ARG A 3 4.42 -2.24 -16.14
N VAL A 4 3.24 -1.64 -16.01
CA VAL A 4 2.00 -2.36 -15.73
C VAL A 4 1.67 -3.34 -16.86
N GLY A 5 1.86 -2.91 -18.11
CA GLY A 5 1.69 -3.79 -19.28
C GLY A 5 2.70 -4.94 -19.30
N TRP A 6 3.98 -4.65 -19.05
CA TRP A 6 5.04 -5.64 -18.96
C TRP A 6 4.76 -6.69 -17.89
N VAL A 7 4.46 -6.27 -16.66
CA VAL A 7 4.18 -7.19 -15.55
C VAL A 7 2.98 -8.09 -15.90
N ASN A 8 1.89 -7.53 -16.42
CA ASN A 8 0.72 -8.33 -16.80
C ASN A 8 1.02 -9.31 -17.95
N HIS A 9 1.76 -8.88 -18.96
CA HIS A 9 2.18 -9.75 -20.06
C HIS A 9 3.06 -10.90 -19.56
N GLN A 10 4.09 -10.56 -18.77
CA GLN A 10 5.11 -11.51 -18.34
C GLN A 10 4.61 -12.47 -17.26
N LEU A 11 3.65 -12.06 -16.43
CA LEU A 11 2.94 -12.97 -15.53
C LEU A 11 2.17 -14.07 -16.29
N ALA A 12 1.66 -13.76 -17.49
CA ALA A 12 0.92 -14.70 -18.31
C ALA A 12 1.81 -15.57 -19.21
N THR A 13 2.97 -15.06 -19.65
CA THR A 13 3.84 -15.75 -20.61
C THR A 13 5.03 -16.45 -19.97
N ASN A 14 5.78 -15.77 -19.09
CA ASN A 14 6.98 -16.34 -18.47
C ASN A 14 7.32 -15.64 -17.13
N PRO A 15 6.66 -16.01 -16.02
CA PRO A 15 6.80 -15.32 -14.73
C PRO A 15 8.20 -15.42 -14.11
N LEU A 16 9.01 -16.42 -14.49
CA LEU A 16 10.38 -16.56 -14.00
C LEU A 16 11.31 -15.44 -14.50
N HIS A 17 10.96 -14.83 -15.63
CA HIS A 17 11.69 -13.72 -16.25
C HIS A 17 10.97 -12.37 -16.05
N LEU A 18 10.21 -12.22 -14.96
CA LEU A 18 9.47 -10.99 -14.67
C LEU A 18 10.37 -9.75 -14.63
N PHE A 19 11.58 -9.90 -14.06
CA PHE A 19 12.51 -8.79 -13.89
C PHE A 19 13.31 -8.42 -15.14
N ASP A 20 13.29 -9.26 -16.18
CA ASP A 20 14.00 -9.04 -17.45
C ASP A 20 13.15 -8.18 -18.40
N ALA A 21 12.86 -6.95 -17.99
CA ALA A 21 11.99 -6.03 -18.71
C ALA A 21 12.47 -5.69 -20.12
N ASN A 22 11.54 -5.27 -20.98
CA ASN A 22 11.78 -4.90 -22.38
C ASN A 22 12.48 -3.55 -22.59
N ILE A 23 13.31 -3.13 -21.63
CA ILE A 23 14.10 -1.90 -21.70
C ILE A 23 15.59 -2.25 -21.68
N PHE A 24 16.42 -1.45 -22.35
CA PHE A 24 17.89 -1.57 -22.34
C PHE A 24 18.44 -2.94 -22.79
N TYR A 25 17.81 -3.57 -23.78
CA TYR A 25 18.31 -4.83 -24.35
C TYR A 25 19.80 -4.69 -24.77
N PRO A 26 20.69 -5.65 -24.41
CA PRO A 26 20.43 -6.99 -23.85
C PRO A 26 20.53 -7.11 -22.33
N GLU A 27 20.50 -6.00 -21.58
CA GLU A 27 20.65 -6.04 -20.13
C GLU A 27 19.55 -6.85 -19.43
N ARG A 28 19.93 -7.54 -18.34
CA ARG A 28 19.03 -8.35 -17.52
C ARG A 28 18.60 -7.59 -16.26
N LEU A 29 17.52 -8.07 -15.63
CA LEU A 29 16.98 -7.49 -14.39
C LEU A 29 16.61 -6.00 -14.52
N THR A 30 16.32 -5.52 -15.72
CA THR A 30 16.12 -4.11 -16.01
C THR A 30 14.87 -3.53 -15.36
N LEU A 31 13.91 -4.37 -14.93
CA LEU A 31 12.78 -3.93 -14.10
C LEU A 31 13.25 -3.39 -12.74
N THR A 32 14.37 -3.90 -12.19
CA THR A 32 14.93 -3.45 -10.91
C THR A 32 15.52 -2.04 -10.97
N LEU A 33 15.78 -1.53 -12.17
CA LEU A 33 16.23 -0.15 -12.39
C LEU A 33 15.10 0.88 -12.27
N SER A 34 13.87 0.41 -11.99
CA SER A 34 12.67 1.21 -11.89
C SER A 34 11.85 0.76 -10.67
N ASP A 35 10.92 1.61 -10.22
CA ASP A 35 9.85 1.16 -9.33
C ASP A 35 9.10 -0.02 -9.98
N PRO A 36 8.96 -1.15 -9.27
CA PRO A 36 8.50 -2.39 -9.88
C PRO A 36 7.00 -2.35 -10.23
N VAL A 37 6.19 -1.59 -9.47
CA VAL A 37 4.72 -1.48 -9.61
C VAL A 37 4.02 -2.84 -9.81
N ILE A 38 4.60 -3.91 -9.25
CA ILE A 38 4.15 -5.30 -9.43
C ILE A 38 2.78 -5.48 -8.77
N LEU A 39 2.64 -5.04 -7.52
CA LEU A 39 1.37 -5.20 -6.81
C LEU A 39 0.21 -4.44 -7.49
N PRO A 40 0.36 -3.16 -7.87
CA PRO A 40 -0.63 -2.45 -8.68
C PRO A 40 -0.94 -3.13 -10.03
N ALA A 41 0.05 -3.75 -10.68
CA ALA A 41 -0.18 -4.46 -11.93
C ALA A 41 -0.99 -5.75 -11.72
N VAL A 42 -0.72 -6.51 -10.65
CA VAL A 42 -1.44 -7.73 -10.28
C VAL A 42 -2.89 -7.43 -9.92
N THR A 43 -3.18 -6.32 -9.22
CA THR A 43 -4.56 -5.97 -8.84
C THR A 43 -5.47 -5.69 -10.03
N ILE A 44 -4.92 -5.25 -11.18
CA ILE A 44 -5.69 -5.03 -12.41
C ILE A 44 -5.68 -6.21 -13.37
N ALA A 45 -4.83 -7.21 -13.14
CA ALA A 45 -4.72 -8.38 -14.02
C ALA A 45 -6.08 -9.06 -14.31
N PRO A 46 -6.99 -9.22 -13.32
CA PRO A 46 -8.32 -9.78 -13.60
C PRO A 46 -9.16 -8.95 -14.56
N LEU A 47 -9.10 -7.61 -14.46
CA LEU A 47 -9.82 -6.72 -15.38
C LEU A 47 -9.29 -6.87 -16.81
N LEU A 48 -7.97 -6.95 -16.97
CA LEU A 48 -7.36 -7.16 -18.28
C LEU A 48 -7.70 -8.54 -18.86
N ALA A 49 -7.72 -9.59 -18.02
CA ALA A 49 -8.11 -10.94 -18.43
C ALA A 49 -9.59 -11.02 -18.86
N LEU A 50 -10.46 -10.19 -18.29
CA LEU A 50 -11.86 -10.02 -18.71
C LEU A 50 -12.02 -9.20 -20.01
N GLY A 51 -10.92 -8.74 -20.62
CA GLY A 51 -10.94 -7.95 -21.84
C GLY A 51 -11.27 -6.47 -21.64
N VAL A 52 -11.21 -5.95 -20.41
CA VAL A 52 -11.36 -4.51 -20.16
C VAL A 52 -10.22 -3.75 -20.85
N ASN A 53 -10.55 -2.62 -21.48
CA ASN A 53 -9.57 -1.78 -22.14
C ASN A 53 -8.44 -1.38 -21.15
N PRO A 54 -7.15 -1.57 -21.50
CA PRO A 54 -6.04 -1.27 -20.60
C PRO A 54 -6.00 0.17 -20.07
N ILE A 55 -6.47 1.14 -20.85
CA ILE A 55 -6.55 2.55 -20.44
C ILE A 55 -7.60 2.71 -19.33
N VAL A 56 -8.75 2.05 -19.48
CA VAL A 56 -9.82 2.07 -18.47
C VAL A 56 -9.36 1.37 -17.19
N ALA A 57 -8.75 0.18 -17.30
CA ALA A 57 -8.20 -0.54 -16.16
C ALA A 57 -7.14 0.29 -15.41
N TYR A 58 -6.26 0.97 -16.13
CA TYR A 58 -5.26 1.87 -15.56
C TYR A 58 -5.90 3.05 -14.83
N ASN A 59 -6.91 3.71 -15.44
CA ASN A 59 -7.59 4.84 -14.80
C ASN A 59 -8.33 4.43 -13.53
N ILE A 60 -8.96 3.24 -13.52
CA ILE A 60 -9.58 2.67 -12.32
C ILE A 60 -8.53 2.48 -11.22
N LEU A 61 -7.37 1.91 -11.54
CA LEU A 61 -6.27 1.72 -10.60
C LEU A 61 -5.70 3.05 -10.09
N PHE A 62 -5.52 4.01 -10.99
CA PHE A 62 -5.03 5.34 -10.64
C PHE A 62 -5.97 6.02 -9.65
N LEU A 63 -7.26 6.08 -9.96
CA LEU A 63 -8.27 6.67 -9.10
C LEU A 63 -8.40 5.92 -7.78
N SER A 64 -8.37 4.58 -7.80
CA SER A 64 -8.48 3.78 -6.57
C SER A 64 -7.35 4.07 -5.58
N GLY A 65 -6.15 4.43 -6.05
CA GLY A 65 -5.05 4.89 -5.20
C GLY A 65 -5.44 6.06 -4.29
N PHE A 66 -6.15 7.07 -4.83
CA PHE A 66 -6.62 8.23 -4.06
C PHE A 66 -7.68 7.83 -3.03
N TRP A 67 -8.67 7.06 -3.48
CA TRP A 67 -9.78 6.61 -2.63
C TRP A 67 -9.29 5.72 -1.48
N LEU A 68 -8.48 4.71 -1.77
CA LEU A 68 -7.93 3.79 -0.77
C LEU A 68 -7.02 4.52 0.21
N SER A 69 -6.24 5.49 -0.26
CA SER A 69 -5.39 6.33 0.58
C SER A 69 -6.23 7.16 1.57
N GLY A 70 -7.32 7.78 1.10
CA GLY A 70 -8.26 8.51 1.96
C GLY A 70 -8.94 7.62 2.99
N ILE A 71 -9.41 6.43 2.58
CA ILE A 71 -10.05 5.45 3.48
C ILE A 71 -9.06 4.95 4.53
N ALA A 72 -7.83 4.62 4.15
CA ALA A 72 -6.80 4.16 5.09
C ALA A 72 -6.48 5.23 6.14
N THR A 73 -6.39 6.49 5.72
CA THR A 73 -6.19 7.63 6.64
C THR A 73 -7.40 7.90 7.52
N TYR A 74 -8.62 7.77 6.99
CA TYR A 74 -9.85 7.85 7.79
C TYR A 74 -9.79 6.85 8.95
N LEU A 75 -9.52 5.57 8.65
CA LEU A 75 -9.48 4.52 9.67
C LEU A 75 -8.39 4.76 10.72
N LEU A 76 -7.22 5.25 10.29
CA LEU A 76 -6.15 5.61 11.20
C LEU A 76 -6.57 6.75 12.15
N VAL A 77 -7.11 7.84 11.61
CA VAL A 77 -7.44 9.04 12.41
C VAL A 77 -8.66 8.81 13.29
N GLU A 78 -9.66 8.08 12.81
CA GLU A 78 -10.81 7.67 13.63
C GLU A 78 -10.33 6.87 14.84
N ARG A 79 -9.36 5.97 14.64
CA ARG A 79 -8.81 5.16 15.73
C ARG A 79 -8.00 5.99 16.73
N LEU A 80 -7.24 6.99 16.26
CA LEU A 80 -6.42 7.85 17.11
C LEU A 80 -7.24 8.88 17.89
N THR A 81 -8.31 9.42 17.29
CA THR A 81 -9.06 10.56 17.85
C THR A 81 -10.42 10.18 18.42
N GLY A 82 -10.98 9.03 18.05
CA GLY A 82 -12.36 8.64 18.35
C GLY A 82 -13.42 9.47 17.63
N SER A 83 -13.05 10.36 16.70
CA SER A 83 -13.97 11.28 16.03
C SER A 83 -14.07 11.01 14.53
N ALA A 84 -15.23 10.52 14.09
CA ALA A 84 -15.53 10.28 12.68
C ALA A 84 -15.44 11.55 11.82
N ARG A 85 -15.77 12.72 12.39
CA ARG A 85 -15.68 14.01 11.66
C ARG A 85 -14.23 14.40 11.40
N ALA A 86 -13.36 14.29 12.41
CA ALA A 86 -11.94 14.57 12.25
C ALA A 86 -11.30 13.59 11.26
N ALA A 87 -11.67 12.31 11.35
CA ALA A 87 -11.24 11.27 10.42
C ALA A 87 -11.66 11.54 8.98
N PHE A 88 -12.90 11.98 8.75
CA PHE A 88 -13.39 12.32 7.42
C PHE A 88 -12.60 13.49 6.80
N ILE A 89 -12.38 14.56 7.57
CA ILE A 89 -11.60 15.71 7.11
C ILE A 89 -10.15 15.31 6.81
N ALA A 90 -9.52 14.52 7.68
CA ALA A 90 -8.16 14.05 7.47
C ALA A 90 -8.03 13.10 6.26
N GLY A 91 -8.99 12.18 6.07
CA GLY A 91 -9.05 11.30 4.92
C GLY A 91 -9.21 12.08 3.61
N LEU A 92 -10.10 13.07 3.59
CA LEU A 92 -10.30 13.95 2.44
C LEU A 92 -9.05 14.80 2.16
N ALA A 93 -8.45 15.39 3.19
CA ALA A 93 -7.23 16.18 3.05
C ALA A 93 -6.06 15.35 2.50
N TYR A 94 -5.93 14.09 2.94
CA TYR A 94 -4.90 13.17 2.46
C TYR A 94 -5.16 12.70 1.03
N ALA A 95 -6.41 12.34 0.70
CA ALA A 95 -6.80 11.94 -0.65
C ALA A 95 -6.60 13.10 -1.64
N CYS A 96 -7.00 14.31 -1.28
CA CYS A 96 -6.94 15.49 -2.14
C CYS A 96 -5.65 16.33 -1.98
N TYR A 97 -4.61 15.77 -1.38
CA TYR A 97 -3.37 16.50 -1.12
C TYR A 97 -2.69 16.94 -2.43
N ALA A 98 -2.33 18.23 -2.54
CA ALA A 98 -1.83 18.86 -3.77
C ALA A 98 -0.63 18.12 -4.38
N TYR A 99 0.31 17.65 -3.55
CA TYR A 99 1.48 16.88 -4.00
C TYR A 99 1.11 15.64 -4.82
N ARG A 100 -0.02 14.99 -4.49
CA ARG A 100 -0.52 13.82 -5.23
C ARG A 100 -0.98 14.22 -6.63
N PHE A 101 -1.56 15.40 -6.78
CA PHE A 101 -1.94 15.93 -8.10
C PHE A 101 -0.74 16.36 -8.92
N GLU A 102 0.30 16.92 -8.29
CA GLU A 102 1.54 17.29 -8.98
C GLU A 102 2.27 16.07 -9.57
N HIS A 103 2.16 14.91 -8.90
CA HIS A 103 2.78 13.65 -9.33
C HIS A 103 1.80 12.70 -10.02
N TYR A 104 0.78 13.23 -10.72
CA TYR A 104 -0.23 12.39 -11.40
C TYR A 104 0.36 11.42 -12.43
N SER A 105 1.53 11.73 -13.01
CA SER A 105 2.21 10.89 -13.99
C SER A 105 2.90 9.66 -13.37
N HIS A 106 3.10 9.63 -12.05
CA HIS A 106 3.83 8.59 -11.33
C HIS A 106 2.86 7.72 -10.53
N LEU A 107 2.45 6.58 -11.10
CA LEU A 107 1.47 5.67 -10.49
C LEU A 107 1.93 5.16 -9.12
N GLU A 108 3.21 4.81 -9.01
CA GLU A 108 3.90 4.36 -7.80
C GLU A 108 3.69 5.34 -6.64
N LEU A 109 3.74 6.65 -6.92
CA LEU A 109 3.56 7.68 -5.90
C LEU A 109 2.10 7.86 -5.47
N GLN A 110 1.15 7.27 -6.20
CA GLN A 110 -0.27 7.29 -5.82
C GLN A 110 -0.65 6.13 -4.90
N MET A 111 0.16 5.07 -4.86
CA MET A 111 -0.11 3.86 -4.09
C MET A 111 0.43 3.98 -2.66
N THR A 112 -0.12 4.92 -1.89
CA THR A 112 0.35 5.23 -0.53
C THR A 112 -0.56 4.68 0.57
N GLN A 113 -1.67 4.03 0.21
CA GLN A 113 -2.65 3.50 1.17
C GLN A 113 -2.04 2.52 2.20
N TRP A 114 -0.90 1.90 1.87
CA TRP A 114 -0.24 0.97 2.76
C TRP A 114 0.43 1.66 3.95
N MET A 115 0.84 2.93 3.84
CA MET A 115 1.45 3.63 4.97
C MET A 115 0.44 3.89 6.11
N PRO A 116 -0.75 4.48 5.88
CA PRO A 116 -1.73 4.64 6.94
C PRO A 116 -2.19 3.30 7.54
N PHE A 117 -2.32 2.25 6.72
CA PHE A 117 -2.61 0.90 7.22
C PHE A 117 -1.48 0.33 8.08
N GLY A 118 -0.23 0.53 7.68
CA GLY A 118 0.94 0.14 8.46
C GLY A 118 1.00 0.87 9.80
N LEU A 119 0.79 2.19 9.80
CA LEU A 119 0.72 2.99 11.04
C LEU A 119 -0.44 2.56 11.93
N LEU A 120 -1.60 2.23 11.37
CA LEU A 120 -2.73 1.70 12.12
C LEU A 120 -2.37 0.36 12.78
N ALA A 121 -1.72 -0.54 12.04
CA ALA A 121 -1.26 -1.82 12.59
C ALA A 121 -0.23 -1.62 13.72
N LEU A 122 0.71 -0.69 13.54
CA LEU A 122 1.70 -0.33 14.56
C LEU A 122 1.03 0.26 15.82
N HIS A 123 0.10 1.20 15.65
CA HIS A 123 -0.64 1.79 16.76
C HIS A 123 -1.41 0.73 17.56
N LEU A 124 -2.07 -0.21 16.88
CA LEU A 124 -2.79 -1.31 17.51
C LEU A 124 -1.88 -2.34 18.19
N LEU A 125 -0.62 -2.46 17.75
CA LEU A 125 0.39 -3.28 18.40
C LEU A 125 0.88 -2.61 19.70
N LEU A 126 1.31 -1.34 19.63
CA LEU A 126 1.85 -0.59 20.77
C LEU A 126 0.82 -0.35 21.88
N GLY A 127 -0.44 -0.06 21.52
CA GLY A 127 -1.51 0.15 22.49
C GLY A 127 -1.84 -1.07 23.36
N ARG A 128 -1.30 -2.26 23.03
CA ARG A 128 -1.44 -3.47 23.85
C ARG A 128 -0.32 -3.62 24.87
N ASP A 129 0.90 -3.27 24.50
CA ASP A 129 2.06 -3.44 25.39
C ASP A 129 1.96 -2.51 26.61
N SER A 130 1.43 -1.30 26.40
CA SER A 130 1.11 -0.36 27.49
C SER A 130 -0.01 -0.84 28.43
N GLY A 131 -0.83 -1.81 28.03
CA GLY A 131 -1.94 -2.36 28.81
C GLY A 131 -1.58 -3.57 29.69
N SER A 132 -0.32 -4.03 29.68
CA SER A 132 0.11 -5.24 30.42
C SER A 132 0.44 -5.01 31.91
N GLY A 133 0.26 -3.78 32.42
CA GLY A 133 0.64 -3.41 33.79
C GLY A 133 -0.45 -3.49 34.88
N ILE A 134 -1.75 -3.57 34.55
CA ILE A 134 -2.81 -3.59 35.58
C ILE A 134 -3.90 -4.61 35.21
N ARG A 135 -4.05 -5.60 36.08
CA ARG A 135 -5.15 -6.58 36.14
C ARG A 135 -6.51 -5.91 35.90
N ASP A 136 -7.28 -6.43 34.96
CA ASP A 136 -8.69 -6.70 35.25
C ASP A 136 -9.11 -8.05 34.63
N SER A 137 -9.73 -8.85 35.47
CA SER A 137 -10.22 -10.19 35.21
C SER A 137 -11.63 -10.09 34.65
N THR A 138 -11.76 -10.08 33.33
CA THR A 138 -13.04 -10.39 32.66
C THR A 138 -12.83 -11.43 31.55
N PRO A 139 -13.67 -12.49 31.47
CA PRO A 139 -13.53 -13.52 30.45
C PRO A 139 -14.13 -13.05 29.11
N GLU A 140 -13.54 -13.50 28.00
CA GLU A 140 -14.14 -13.51 26.66
C GLU A 140 -14.41 -12.16 25.97
N SER A 141 -13.34 -11.48 25.57
CA SER A 141 -13.27 -11.07 24.17
C SER A 141 -12.04 -11.75 23.59
N ARG A 142 -12.15 -12.39 22.42
CA ARG A 142 -11.08 -13.14 21.77
C ARG A 142 -9.98 -12.16 21.38
N VAL A 143 -9.14 -11.73 22.33
CA VAL A 143 -8.17 -10.64 22.17
C VAL A 143 -7.20 -11.09 21.09
N PRO A 144 -7.31 -10.61 19.85
CA PRO A 144 -6.73 -11.38 18.77
C PRO A 144 -5.20 -11.20 18.77
N SER A 145 -4.44 -12.25 18.47
CA SER A 145 -3.02 -12.40 18.81
C SER A 145 -2.14 -11.24 18.32
N PRO A 146 -1.06 -10.86 19.05
CA PRO A 146 -0.15 -9.78 18.62
C PRO A 146 0.49 -10.07 17.25
N ALA A 147 0.70 -11.35 16.94
CA ALA A 147 1.21 -11.83 15.66
C ALA A 147 0.42 -11.29 14.45
N ARG A 148 -0.89 -11.07 14.57
CA ARG A 148 -1.69 -10.57 13.44
C ARG A 148 -1.38 -9.11 13.07
N TYR A 149 -1.01 -8.29 14.05
CA TYR A 149 -0.72 -6.88 13.82
C TYR A 149 0.70 -6.70 13.31
N VAL A 150 1.64 -7.50 13.83
CA VAL A 150 2.98 -7.64 13.25
C VAL A 150 2.87 -8.12 11.80
N LEU A 151 2.05 -9.15 11.55
CA LEU A 151 1.81 -9.63 10.19
C LEU A 151 1.16 -8.55 9.31
N ALA A 152 0.17 -7.80 9.81
CA ALA A 152 -0.45 -6.71 9.06
C ALA A 152 0.55 -5.59 8.72
N LEU A 153 1.43 -5.22 9.66
CA LEU A 153 2.49 -4.24 9.44
C LEU A 153 3.52 -4.74 8.40
N ALA A 154 3.93 -6.01 8.51
CA ALA A 154 4.83 -6.64 7.56
C ALA A 154 4.21 -6.69 6.15
N LEU A 155 2.95 -7.12 6.05
CA LEU A 155 2.20 -7.16 4.80
C LEU A 155 2.04 -5.77 4.19
N ALA A 156 1.70 -4.75 4.98
CA ALA A 156 1.61 -3.37 4.52
C ALA A 156 2.96 -2.86 4.00
N SER A 157 4.06 -3.15 4.70
CA SER A 157 5.41 -2.78 4.28
C SER A 157 5.82 -3.46 2.98
N VAL A 158 5.57 -4.76 2.85
CA VAL A 158 5.84 -5.53 1.62
C VAL A 158 4.96 -5.03 0.47
N ALA A 159 3.69 -4.75 0.74
CA ALA A 159 2.77 -4.21 -0.25
C ALA A 159 3.19 -2.80 -0.71
N GLN A 160 3.69 -1.97 0.20
CA GLN A 160 4.28 -0.68 -0.14
C GLN A 160 5.52 -0.88 -1.02
N LEU A 161 6.42 -1.81 -0.67
CA LEU A 161 7.64 -2.09 -1.44
C LEU A 161 7.36 -2.50 -2.89
N TYR A 162 6.39 -3.39 -3.10
CA TYR A 162 5.99 -3.82 -4.44
C TYR A 162 5.13 -2.81 -5.20
N SER A 163 4.62 -1.77 -4.53
CA SER A 163 3.87 -0.68 -5.15
C SER A 163 4.76 0.51 -5.49
N SER A 164 5.63 0.90 -4.57
CA SER A 164 6.64 1.95 -4.68
C SER A 164 7.77 1.64 -3.71
N MET A 165 8.91 1.25 -4.28
CA MET A 165 10.13 0.99 -3.53
C MET A 165 10.62 2.25 -2.84
N TYR A 166 10.55 3.40 -3.52
CA TYR A 166 10.92 4.71 -2.96
C TYR A 166 10.22 4.93 -1.61
N TYR A 167 8.90 4.82 -1.61
CA TYR A 167 8.10 5.04 -0.41
C TYR A 167 8.27 3.97 0.67
N ALA A 168 8.55 2.72 0.30
CA ALA A 168 8.81 1.69 1.30
C ALA A 168 10.08 1.97 2.09
N VAL A 169 11.16 2.43 1.43
CA VAL A 169 12.41 2.78 2.12
C VAL A 169 12.17 3.90 3.13
N PHE A 170 11.54 5.00 2.73
CA PHE A 170 11.25 6.11 3.65
C PHE A 170 10.26 5.71 4.76
N PHE A 171 9.24 4.93 4.42
CA PHE A 171 8.26 4.48 5.41
C PHE A 171 8.88 3.59 6.48
N LEU A 172 9.72 2.63 6.10
CA LEU A 172 10.39 1.75 7.05
C LEU A 172 11.34 2.52 7.97
N VAL A 173 12.09 3.49 7.42
CA VAL A 173 12.94 4.37 8.21
C VAL A 173 12.11 5.20 9.19
N TYR A 174 11.00 5.77 8.74
CA TYR A 174 10.09 6.55 9.59
C TYR A 174 9.46 5.70 10.70
N ALA A 175 8.97 4.51 10.37
CA ALA A 175 8.37 3.59 11.32
C ALA A 175 9.39 3.13 12.39
N ALA A 176 10.65 2.88 11.99
CA ALA A 176 11.72 2.50 12.91
C ALA A 176 12.19 3.67 13.80
N ALA A 177 12.02 4.92 13.37
CA ALA A 177 12.41 6.09 14.16
C ALA A 177 11.38 6.47 15.24
N ILE A 178 10.12 6.07 15.08
CA ILE A 178 9.00 6.49 15.94
C ILE A 178 8.43 5.32 16.77
N GLY A 179 8.63 4.08 16.33
CA GLY A 179 8.32 2.87 17.12
C GLY A 179 9.45 2.52 18.08
#